data_AF-F5HES2-F1
#
_entry.id   AF-F5HES2-F1
#
_cell.length_a   1.000
_cell.length_b   1.000
_cell.length_c   1.000
_cell.angle_alpha   90.00
_cell.angle_beta   90.00
_cell.angle_gamma   90.00
#
_symmetry.space_group_name_H-M   'P 1'
#
loop_
_entity.id
_entity.type
_entity.pdbx_description
1 polymer ?
#
loop_
_entity_poly.entity_id
_entity_poly.type
_entity_poly.pdbx_seq_one_letter_code
_entity_poly.pdbx_strand_id
1 'polypeptide(L)'
;MKKSKFVLLGSVASLVSIPFVAAKCGGTKDEEKKPADTQGRGQKNPGDNQNSGTENGGNSNGNSATTNEKKSLSVLISNENQQLGEIKKKDKDSILDALLAKNKALNLDKSQLDVKDIKDGSAVVFAKNDSKKYRGQILVSFTLNASRTPENSGGEITTEKRSLPALISNQGQQLGEIKKKDKDSILDALLAKNKALNLDKSQLDVKDIKDGSAVVFAKNDSKKYRGQILVSFTLNASRTPENSGGEITTEKRSLPALISNQGQQLGEIKKKDKDSILDALLAKNKALNLDKSQLDVKDIKDGSAVVFAKNDSKKYRGQILVSFTLNAS
;
A
#
# COMPACT_ATOMS: atom_id res chain seq x y z
N MET A 1 -8.89 -37.15 46.66
CA MET A 1 -7.45 -37.00 46.96
C MET A 1 -6.64 -37.91 46.06
N LYS A 2 -5.80 -37.35 45.18
CA LYS A 2 -4.59 -37.99 44.65
C LYS A 2 -3.66 -36.87 44.21
N LYS A 3 -2.53 -36.78 44.91
CA LYS A 3 -1.51 -35.74 44.78
C LYS A 3 -0.46 -36.15 43.75
N SER A 4 0.26 -35.14 43.26
CA SER A 4 1.69 -35.19 42.86
C SER A 4 1.95 -35.65 41.41
N LYS A 5 2.89 -35.10 40.63
CA LYS A 5 4.09 -34.29 40.91
C LYS A 5 4.33 -33.25 39.82
N PHE A 6 4.65 -32.02 40.23
CA PHE A 6 5.30 -31.00 39.41
C PHE A 6 6.76 -31.45 39.17
N VAL A 7 7.19 -31.53 37.91
CA VAL A 7 8.62 -31.59 37.57
C VAL A 7 8.96 -30.29 36.86
N LEU A 8 9.68 -29.45 37.59
CA LEU A 8 10.21 -28.17 37.17
C LEU A 8 11.62 -28.44 36.66
N LEU A 9 11.78 -28.64 35.35
CA LEU A 9 13.08 -28.72 34.70
C LEU A 9 13.38 -27.35 34.09
N GLY A 10 14.29 -26.63 34.76
CA GLY A 10 14.83 -25.37 34.30
C GLY A 10 15.68 -25.56 33.05
N SER A 11 15.43 -24.73 32.04
CA SER A 11 16.35 -24.53 30.93
C SER A 11 17.01 -23.16 31.09
N VAL A 12 18.31 -23.25 31.29
CA VAL A 12 19.29 -22.18 31.40
C VAL A 12 19.27 -21.28 30.16
N ALA A 13 19.42 -19.98 30.38
CA ALA A 13 19.54 -18.97 29.34
C ALA A 13 20.83 -19.16 28.53
N SER A 14 20.70 -19.27 27.20
CA SER A 14 21.83 -19.11 26.27
C SER A 14 21.64 -17.80 25.52
N LEU A 15 22.16 -16.70 26.08
CA LEU A 15 22.40 -15.46 25.34
C LEU A 15 23.65 -15.66 24.48
N VAL A 16 23.46 -16.02 23.21
CA VAL A 16 24.53 -15.93 22.22
C VAL A 16 24.61 -14.46 21.77
N SER A 17 25.62 -13.76 22.27
CA SER A 17 26.03 -12.43 21.81
C SER A 17 26.61 -12.54 20.40
N ILE A 18 25.85 -12.10 19.40
CA ILE A 18 26.35 -11.92 18.03
C ILE A 18 27.26 -10.67 18.03
N PRO A 19 28.54 -10.76 17.67
CA PRO A 19 29.34 -9.56 17.43
C PRO A 19 28.83 -8.87 16.16
N PHE A 20 28.48 -7.59 16.30
CA PHE A 20 28.26 -6.70 15.18
C PHE A 20 29.58 -6.56 14.40
N VAL A 21 29.66 -7.18 13.22
CA VAL A 21 30.72 -6.86 12.25
C VAL A 21 30.30 -5.57 11.54
N ALA A 22 30.93 -4.46 11.95
CA ALA A 22 30.92 -3.23 11.18
C ALA A 22 31.80 -3.43 9.94
N ALA A 23 31.18 -3.53 8.76
CA ALA A 23 31.88 -3.39 7.50
C ALA A 23 32.32 -1.92 7.34
N LYS A 24 33.56 -1.65 7.75
CA LYS A 24 34.28 -0.41 7.49
C LYS A 24 35.01 -0.56 6.15
N CYS A 25 34.31 -0.28 5.04
CA CYS A 25 34.96 0.17 3.81
C CYS A 25 35.01 1.69 3.92
N GLY A 26 36.17 2.33 4.11
CA GLY A 26 37.36 2.18 3.29
C GLY A 26 37.44 3.48 2.48
N GLY A 27 37.91 4.53 3.14
CA GLY A 27 38.18 5.81 2.51
C GLY A 27 39.50 5.78 1.76
N THR A 28 39.53 6.37 0.58
CA THR A 28 40.73 6.84 -0.10
C THR A 28 40.49 8.27 -0.57
N LYS A 29 40.89 9.20 0.29
CA LYS A 29 41.59 10.44 -0.06
C LYS A 29 43.03 10.06 -0.42
N ASP A 30 43.82 10.74 -1.24
CA ASP A 30 43.82 11.99 -1.99
C ASP A 30 44.78 11.72 -3.18
N GLU A 31 44.67 12.45 -4.28
CA GLU A 31 45.89 13.03 -4.88
C GLU A 31 45.53 14.20 -5.79
N GLU A 32 45.93 15.36 -5.29
CA GLU A 32 45.83 16.71 -5.82
C GLU A 32 46.98 16.93 -6.81
N LYS A 33 46.68 17.37 -8.05
CA LYS A 33 47.68 18.00 -8.92
C LYS A 33 47.06 19.16 -9.72
N LYS A 34 47.36 20.38 -9.28
CA LYS A 34 47.61 21.56 -10.11
C LYS A 34 49.04 22.03 -9.82
N PRO A 35 49.79 22.49 -10.83
CA PRO A 35 49.88 23.92 -11.13
C PRO A 35 49.86 24.15 -12.68
N ALA A 36 49.79 25.35 -13.28
CA ALA A 36 50.34 26.65 -12.91
C ALA A 36 49.60 27.80 -13.64
N ASP A 37 49.75 29.00 -13.09
CA ASP A 37 49.43 30.32 -13.65
C ASP A 37 50.13 30.62 -14.98
N THR A 38 49.46 31.34 -15.89
CA THR A 38 50.07 32.50 -16.58
C THR A 38 48.98 33.50 -17.03
N GLN A 39 49.31 34.76 -16.82
CA GLN A 39 48.55 36.00 -17.00
C GLN A 39 48.14 36.30 -18.47
N GLY A 40 47.08 37.10 -18.66
CA GLY A 40 46.83 37.73 -19.97
C GLY A 40 45.54 38.55 -20.09
N ARG A 41 45.62 39.82 -19.72
CA ARG A 41 44.71 40.97 -19.95
C ARG A 41 43.77 40.93 -21.17
N GLY A 42 42.60 41.57 -21.04
CA GLY A 42 42.08 42.44 -22.12
C GLY A 42 40.55 42.53 -22.31
N GLN A 43 39.98 43.64 -21.85
CA GLN A 43 38.64 44.22 -22.06
C GLN A 43 38.06 44.13 -23.51
N LYS A 44 36.72 44.00 -23.62
CA LYS A 44 35.74 44.99 -24.16
C LYS A 44 34.44 44.33 -24.71
N ASN A 45 33.28 44.80 -24.22
CA ASN A 45 32.03 44.92 -25.00
C ASN A 45 31.99 46.34 -25.60
N PRO A 46 31.38 46.60 -26.78
CA PRO A 46 29.92 46.75 -26.99
C PRO A 46 29.46 46.15 -28.34
N GLY A 47 28.19 45.88 -28.70
CA GLY A 47 26.94 46.66 -28.68
C GLY A 47 26.36 46.69 -30.13
N ASP A 48 25.03 46.53 -30.27
CA ASP A 48 24.17 46.70 -31.47
C ASP A 48 24.23 45.60 -32.58
N ASN A 49 23.19 45.19 -33.34
CA ASN A 49 21.92 45.82 -33.73
C ASN A 49 20.88 44.78 -34.30
N GLN A 50 19.60 45.08 -34.10
CA GLN A 50 18.31 44.79 -34.81
C GLN A 50 18.03 43.59 -35.78
N ASN A 51 16.88 42.95 -35.52
CA ASN A 51 15.74 42.48 -36.38
C ASN A 51 16.02 41.52 -37.58
N SER A 52 15.33 40.39 -37.77
CA SER A 52 13.96 40.24 -38.33
C SER A 52 13.55 38.75 -38.32
N GLY A 53 12.25 38.44 -38.17
CA GLY A 53 11.75 37.05 -38.20
C GLY A 53 11.81 36.37 -39.58
N THR A 54 11.69 35.04 -39.61
CA THR A 54 10.73 34.21 -40.39
C THR A 54 11.03 32.71 -40.17
N GLU A 55 9.97 31.96 -39.83
CA GLU A 55 9.62 30.54 -40.04
C GLU A 55 10.65 29.37 -40.10
N ASN A 56 10.25 28.32 -39.37
CA ASN A 56 10.35 26.88 -39.63
C ASN A 56 11.69 26.18 -39.93
N GLY A 57 11.97 25.22 -39.05
CA GLY A 57 12.32 23.86 -39.45
C GLY A 57 13.78 23.49 -39.26
N GLY A 58 14.06 22.62 -38.29
CA GLY A 58 15.29 21.82 -38.32
C GLY A 58 15.88 21.45 -36.97
N ASN A 59 15.54 20.24 -36.53
CA ASN A 59 16.46 19.31 -35.87
C ASN A 59 17.02 19.71 -34.49
N SER A 60 16.25 19.41 -33.45
CA SER A 60 16.85 19.04 -32.16
C SER A 60 16.77 17.52 -32.03
N ASN A 61 17.89 16.89 -32.37
CA ASN A 61 18.21 15.50 -32.03
C ASN A 61 18.28 15.38 -30.49
N GLY A 62 17.11 15.33 -29.87
CA GLY A 62 16.95 15.03 -28.45
C GLY A 62 16.84 13.53 -28.29
N ASN A 63 17.94 12.90 -27.91
CA ASN A 63 17.98 11.53 -27.43
C ASN A 63 17.08 11.45 -26.18
N SER A 64 15.76 11.29 -26.35
CA SER A 64 14.86 10.92 -25.28
C SER A 64 15.13 9.45 -25.00
N ALA A 65 16.14 9.23 -24.15
CA ALA A 65 16.24 8.01 -23.39
C ALA A 65 14.96 7.90 -22.58
N THR A 66 13.95 7.24 -23.15
CA THR A 66 12.76 6.79 -22.45
C THR A 66 13.23 5.85 -21.36
N THR A 67 13.53 6.40 -20.18
CA THR A 67 13.64 5.60 -18.97
C THR A 67 12.26 5.02 -18.75
N ASN A 68 12.05 3.79 -19.23
CA ASN A 68 10.86 3.00 -18.92
C ASN A 68 10.80 2.84 -17.39
N GLU A 69 10.16 3.79 -16.71
CA GLU A 69 10.12 3.81 -15.26
C GLU A 69 9.27 2.64 -14.74
N LYS A 70 9.83 1.91 -13.77
CA LYS A 70 9.18 0.73 -13.19
C LYS A 70 7.93 1.12 -12.40
N LYS A 71 6.80 0.45 -12.65
CA LYS A 71 5.52 0.64 -11.95
C LYS A 71 5.55 -0.04 -10.57
N SER A 72 5.11 0.66 -9.51
CA SER A 72 5.04 0.06 -8.17
C SER A 72 3.87 -0.92 -8.03
N LEU A 73 4.10 -2.12 -7.50
CA LEU A 73 3.04 -3.12 -7.34
C LEU A 73 1.94 -2.70 -6.37
N SER A 74 2.31 -2.09 -5.25
CA SER A 74 1.35 -1.61 -4.23
C SER A 74 0.47 -0.47 -4.71
N VAL A 75 0.85 0.13 -5.83
CA VAL A 75 0.08 1.17 -6.52
C VAL A 75 -0.79 0.55 -7.60
N LEU A 76 -0.15 -0.27 -8.43
CA LEU A 76 -0.76 -0.84 -9.62
C LEU A 76 -1.94 -1.73 -9.25
N ILE A 77 -1.82 -2.47 -8.15
CA ILE A 77 -2.80 -3.45 -7.69
C ILE A 77 -3.51 -2.92 -6.44
N SER A 78 -4.80 -2.60 -6.57
CA SER A 78 -5.62 -2.13 -5.45
C SER A 78 -5.74 -3.20 -4.36
N ASN A 79 -5.99 -2.80 -3.11
CA ASN A 79 -6.15 -3.73 -1.99
C ASN A 79 -7.24 -4.79 -2.25
N GLU A 80 -8.35 -4.42 -2.89
CA GLU A 80 -9.41 -5.35 -3.30
C GLU A 80 -8.91 -6.40 -4.29
N ASN A 81 -8.03 -6.00 -5.22
CA ASN A 81 -7.44 -6.92 -6.17
C ASN A 81 -6.25 -7.72 -5.61
N GLN A 82 -5.81 -7.43 -4.39
CA GLN A 82 -4.87 -8.26 -3.64
C GLN A 82 -5.59 -9.43 -2.94
N GLN A 83 -6.93 -9.46 -2.94
CA GLN A 83 -7.75 -10.57 -2.46
C GLN A 83 -8.09 -11.50 -3.63
N LEU A 84 -7.30 -12.56 -3.78
CA LEU A 84 -7.30 -13.42 -4.95
C LEU A 84 -8.49 -14.40 -5.01
N GLY A 85 -9.21 -14.54 -3.90
CA GLY A 85 -10.29 -15.54 -3.78
C GLY A 85 -9.73 -16.95 -3.61
N GLU A 86 -10.40 -17.93 -4.20
CA GLU A 86 -10.00 -19.35 -4.15
C GLU A 86 -8.87 -19.65 -5.13
N ILE A 87 -7.84 -20.34 -4.66
CA ILE A 87 -6.74 -20.87 -5.45
C ILE A 87 -6.61 -22.38 -5.25
N LYS A 88 -6.12 -23.09 -6.27
CA LYS A 88 -6.05 -24.56 -6.26
C LYS A 88 -4.96 -25.09 -5.33
N LYS A 89 -3.84 -24.39 -5.23
CA LYS A 89 -2.65 -24.85 -4.49
C LYS A 89 -1.91 -23.68 -3.85
N LYS A 90 -1.20 -23.98 -2.77
CA LYS A 90 -0.37 -23.03 -2.02
C LYS A 90 1.05 -22.99 -2.61
N ASP A 91 1.16 -22.63 -3.89
CA ASP A 91 2.44 -22.51 -4.59
C ASP A 91 2.57 -21.18 -5.36
N LYS A 92 3.80 -20.84 -5.76
CA LYS A 92 4.11 -19.56 -6.41
C LYS A 92 3.28 -19.34 -7.67
N ASP A 93 3.17 -20.36 -8.52
CA ASP A 93 2.49 -20.26 -9.81
C ASP A 93 0.99 -20.04 -9.64
N SER A 94 0.34 -20.83 -8.78
CA SER A 94 -1.08 -20.70 -8.49
C SER A 94 -1.44 -19.33 -7.93
N ILE A 95 -0.57 -18.75 -7.08
CA ILE A 95 -0.76 -17.41 -6.52
C ILE A 95 -0.61 -16.33 -7.60
N LEU A 96 0.43 -16.41 -8.43
CA LEU A 96 0.63 -15.46 -9.53
C LEU A 96 -0.49 -15.55 -10.57
N ASP A 97 -0.92 -16.75 -10.94
CA ASP A 97 -2.00 -16.95 -11.90
C ASP A 97 -3.32 -16.37 -11.38
N ALA A 98 -3.63 -16.57 -10.10
CA ALA A 98 -4.80 -15.96 -9.48
C ALA A 98 -4.70 -14.43 -9.41
N LEU A 99 -3.51 -13.89 -9.10
CA LEU A 99 -3.27 -12.44 -9.14
C LEU A 99 -3.49 -11.86 -10.54
N LEU A 100 -2.94 -12.50 -11.57
CA LEU A 100 -3.12 -12.10 -12.97
C LEU A 100 -4.59 -12.20 -13.39
N ALA A 101 -5.27 -13.28 -13.04
CA ALA A 101 -6.67 -13.49 -13.37
C ALA A 101 -7.59 -12.45 -12.71
N LYS A 102 -7.30 -12.06 -11.46
CA LYS A 102 -8.03 -11.00 -10.76
C LYS A 102 -7.74 -9.61 -11.34
N ASN A 103 -6.55 -9.43 -11.90
CA ASN A 103 -6.04 -8.15 -12.42
C ASN A 103 -5.89 -8.15 -13.95
N LYS A 104 -6.75 -8.88 -14.68
CA LYS A 104 -6.63 -9.01 -16.15
C LYS A 104 -6.50 -7.67 -16.87
N ALA A 105 -7.27 -6.67 -16.46
CA ALA A 105 -7.24 -5.33 -17.05
C ALA A 105 -5.88 -4.62 -16.93
N LEU A 106 -5.02 -5.03 -15.99
CA LEU A 106 -3.70 -4.45 -15.77
C LEU A 106 -2.62 -5.08 -16.64
N ASN A 107 -2.93 -6.18 -17.35
CA ASN A 107 -1.98 -6.93 -18.20
C ASN A 107 -0.63 -7.16 -17.49
N LEU A 108 -0.69 -7.68 -16.26
CA LEU A 108 0.50 -7.93 -15.46
C LEU A 108 1.41 -8.96 -16.14
N ASP A 109 2.69 -8.66 -16.21
CA ASP A 109 3.70 -9.57 -16.76
C ASP A 109 4.21 -10.52 -15.67
N LYS A 110 3.73 -11.77 -15.69
CA LYS A 110 4.13 -12.82 -14.72
C LYS A 110 5.64 -13.01 -14.65
N SER A 111 6.36 -12.85 -15.77
CA SER A 111 7.82 -13.08 -15.82
C SER A 111 8.61 -12.12 -14.92
N GLN A 112 8.02 -10.98 -14.58
CA GLN A 112 8.62 -9.89 -13.82
C GLN A 112 8.34 -9.99 -12.31
N LEU A 113 7.56 -10.99 -11.88
CA LEU A 113 7.05 -11.14 -10.53
C LEU A 113 7.53 -12.45 -9.91
N ASP A 114 7.66 -12.47 -8.58
CA ASP A 114 7.91 -13.67 -7.80
C ASP A 114 7.14 -13.60 -6.46
N VAL A 115 7.08 -14.71 -5.74
CA VAL A 115 6.31 -14.87 -4.50
C VAL A 115 7.21 -15.40 -3.39
N LYS A 116 7.07 -14.83 -2.19
CA LYS A 116 7.73 -15.28 -0.95
C LYS A 116 6.73 -15.30 0.20
N ASP A 117 7.19 -15.77 1.36
CA ASP A 117 6.42 -15.78 2.61
C ASP A 117 5.03 -16.43 2.46
N ILE A 118 4.97 -17.54 1.72
CA ILE A 118 3.72 -18.24 1.45
C ILE A 118 3.23 -18.91 2.74
N LYS A 119 2.09 -18.42 3.24
CA LYS A 119 1.43 -18.86 4.47
C LYS A 119 0.02 -19.33 4.17
N ASP A 120 -0.64 -19.89 5.16
CA ASP A 120 -2.03 -20.33 5.02
C ASP A 120 -2.94 -19.12 4.74
N GLY A 121 -3.35 -19.03 3.47
CA GLY A 121 -4.25 -18.00 2.95
C GLY A 121 -3.62 -16.64 2.67
N SER A 122 -2.30 -16.53 2.63
CA SER A 122 -1.64 -15.28 2.20
C SER A 122 -0.22 -15.51 1.67
N ALA A 123 0.28 -14.57 0.88
CA ALA A 123 1.67 -14.55 0.44
C ALA A 123 2.12 -13.12 0.10
N VAL A 124 3.42 -12.91 -0.04
CA VAL A 124 3.98 -11.65 -0.52
C VAL A 124 4.36 -11.81 -1.99
N VAL A 125 3.73 -11.03 -2.87
CA VAL A 125 4.13 -10.92 -4.28
C VAL A 125 5.02 -9.71 -4.44
N PHE A 126 6.17 -9.89 -5.10
CA PHE A 126 7.16 -8.83 -5.27
C PHE A 126 7.69 -8.80 -6.71
N ALA A 127 8.16 -7.64 -7.13
CA ALA A 127 8.85 -7.49 -8.40
C ALA A 127 10.26 -8.07 -8.28
N LYS A 128 10.68 -8.88 -9.25
CA LYS A 128 12.04 -9.42 -9.28
C LYS A 128 13.08 -8.29 -9.33
N ASN A 129 14.28 -8.53 -8.81
CA ASN A 129 15.33 -7.50 -8.76
C ASN A 129 15.71 -6.98 -10.17
N ASP A 130 15.73 -7.88 -11.15
CA ASP A 130 15.99 -7.60 -12.56
C ASP A 130 14.75 -7.14 -13.34
N SER A 131 13.61 -6.96 -12.67
CA SER A 131 12.37 -6.54 -13.34
C SER A 131 12.58 -5.19 -14.04
N LYS A 132 12.22 -5.11 -15.31
CA LYS A 132 12.21 -3.87 -16.11
C LYS A 132 10.88 -3.14 -16.02
N LYS A 133 9.81 -3.80 -15.56
CA LYS A 133 8.44 -3.27 -15.56
C LYS A 133 7.93 -2.86 -14.19
N TYR A 134 8.37 -3.53 -13.12
CA TYR A 134 7.78 -3.38 -11.79
C TYR A 134 8.81 -3.17 -10.69
N ARG A 135 8.35 -2.60 -9.56
CA ARG A 135 9.11 -2.51 -8.29
C ARG A 135 8.19 -2.71 -7.09
N GLY A 136 8.79 -2.98 -5.94
CA GLY A 136 8.07 -3.11 -4.67
C GLY A 136 7.40 -4.47 -4.48
N GLN A 137 6.55 -4.56 -3.46
CA GLN A 137 5.85 -5.78 -3.06
C GLN A 137 4.46 -5.49 -2.48
N ILE A 138 3.58 -6.48 -2.54
CA ILE A 138 2.22 -6.46 -2.00
C ILE A 138 1.96 -7.73 -1.19
N LEU A 139 1.06 -7.62 -0.21
CA LEU A 139 0.53 -8.79 0.49
C LEU A 139 -0.77 -9.19 -0.20
N VAL A 140 -0.84 -10.43 -0.67
CA VAL A 140 -2.07 -11.00 -1.22
C VAL A 140 -2.69 -11.97 -0.22
N SER A 141 -4.02 -12.08 -0.26
CA SER A 141 -4.77 -13.06 0.52
C SER A 141 -5.58 -13.97 -0.40
N PHE A 142 -5.68 -15.24 -0.04
CA PHE A 142 -6.40 -16.26 -0.81
C PHE A 142 -6.98 -17.33 0.10
N THR A 143 -7.84 -18.16 -0.46
CA THR A 143 -8.36 -19.38 0.15
C THR A 143 -7.91 -20.57 -0.67
N LEU A 144 -7.72 -21.73 -0.05
CA LEU A 144 -7.42 -22.94 -0.80
C LEU A 144 -8.74 -23.62 -1.14
N ASN A 145 -8.92 -23.94 -2.43
CA ASN A 145 -9.91 -24.89 -2.84
C ASN A 145 -9.40 -26.27 -2.38
N ALA A 146 -9.65 -26.58 -1.11
CA ALA A 146 -9.54 -27.94 -0.65
C ALA A 146 -10.51 -28.73 -1.53
N SER A 147 -9.97 -29.59 -2.40
CA SER A 147 -10.71 -30.79 -2.76
C SER A 147 -11.29 -31.29 -1.45
N ARG A 148 -12.62 -31.39 -1.37
CA ARG A 148 -13.30 -32.01 -0.25
C ARG A 148 -12.94 -33.50 -0.26
N THR A 149 -11.70 -33.83 0.07
CA THR A 149 -11.37 -35.09 0.67
C THR A 149 -11.63 -34.89 2.15
N PRO A 150 -12.74 -35.39 2.70
CA PRO A 150 -12.74 -35.65 4.13
C PRO A 150 -11.55 -36.57 4.36
N GLU A 151 -10.54 -36.13 5.10
CA GLU A 151 -9.54 -37.05 5.62
C GLU A 151 -10.29 -38.01 6.54
N ASN A 152 -10.73 -39.11 5.94
CA ASN A 152 -11.17 -40.29 6.65
C ASN A 152 -9.89 -40.96 7.15
N SER A 153 -9.34 -40.39 8.22
CA SER A 153 -8.32 -41.00 9.05
C SER A 153 -8.86 -40.90 10.46
N GLY A 154 -9.24 -42.05 11.03
CA GLY A 154 -9.86 -42.18 12.35
C GLY A 154 -8.93 -41.75 13.49
N GLY A 155 -8.69 -40.44 13.59
CA GLY A 155 -7.99 -39.76 14.65
C GLY A 155 -8.88 -38.62 15.15
N GLU A 156 -8.94 -38.48 16.47
CA GLU A 156 -9.47 -37.38 17.27
C GLU A 156 -9.94 -36.13 16.50
N ILE A 157 -11.17 -35.68 16.74
CA ILE A 157 -11.72 -34.41 16.23
C ILE A 157 -10.87 -33.26 16.78
N THR A 158 -9.77 -32.96 16.11
CA THR A 158 -9.05 -31.72 16.32
C THR A 158 -9.96 -30.62 15.78
N THR A 159 -10.32 -29.66 16.63
CA THR A 159 -11.14 -28.52 16.22
C THR A 159 -10.34 -27.69 15.23
N GLU A 160 -10.53 -27.94 13.94
CA GLU A 160 -9.74 -27.32 12.89
C GLU A 160 -9.91 -25.80 12.94
N LYS A 161 -8.81 -25.06 13.13
CA LYS A 161 -8.84 -23.59 13.25
C LYS A 161 -9.41 -22.97 11.97
N ARG A 162 -10.37 -22.04 12.06
CA ARG A 162 -10.98 -21.41 10.88
C ARG A 162 -10.00 -20.47 10.18
N SER A 163 -9.87 -20.58 8.86
CA SER A 163 -9.04 -19.67 8.06
C SER A 163 -9.67 -18.28 7.95
N LEU A 164 -8.96 -17.21 8.35
CA LEU A 164 -9.48 -15.84 8.27
C LEU A 164 -9.86 -15.41 6.84
N PRO A 165 -9.03 -15.67 5.80
CA PRO A 165 -9.42 -15.38 4.41
C PRO A 165 -10.66 -16.12 3.92
N ALA A 166 -10.93 -17.33 4.44
CA ALA A 166 -12.13 -18.09 4.06
C ALA A 166 -13.36 -17.64 4.85
N LEU A 167 -13.15 -17.14 6.05
CA LEU A 167 -14.19 -16.70 6.95
C LEU A 167 -14.71 -15.30 6.59
N ILE A 168 -13.80 -14.38 6.25
CA ILE A 168 -14.12 -12.96 6.08
C ILE A 168 -14.09 -12.62 4.58
N SER A 169 -15.27 -12.34 4.03
CA SER A 169 -15.41 -11.96 2.62
C SER A 169 -14.66 -10.66 2.30
N ASN A 170 -14.39 -10.41 1.02
CA ASN A 170 -13.71 -9.19 0.56
C ASN A 170 -14.42 -7.91 1.05
N GLN A 171 -15.75 -7.88 1.00
CA GLN A 171 -16.58 -6.78 1.51
C GLN A 171 -16.47 -6.65 3.04
N GLY A 172 -16.32 -7.77 3.75
CA GLY A 172 -16.07 -7.81 5.20
C GLY A 172 -14.69 -7.26 5.60
N GLN A 173 -13.73 -7.23 4.67
CA GLN A 173 -12.39 -6.68 4.89
C GLN A 173 -12.31 -5.16 4.63
N GLN A 174 -13.39 -4.55 4.10
CA GLN A 174 -13.53 -3.11 3.90
C GLN A 174 -14.25 -2.48 5.10
N LEU A 175 -13.46 -2.00 6.07
CA LEU A 175 -13.96 -1.60 7.38
C LEU A 175 -14.68 -0.25 7.39
N GLY A 176 -14.53 0.55 6.34
CA GLY A 176 -15.09 1.89 6.26
C GLY A 176 -14.33 2.88 7.13
N GLU A 177 -15.04 3.76 7.83
CA GLU A 177 -14.44 4.78 8.70
C GLU A 177 -14.06 4.21 10.08
N ILE A 178 -12.84 4.51 10.53
CA ILE A 178 -12.35 4.21 11.87
C ILE A 178 -11.86 5.49 12.55
N LYS A 179 -11.98 5.55 13.88
CA LYS A 179 -11.66 6.78 14.65
C LYS A 179 -10.16 7.01 14.79
N LYS A 180 -9.36 5.94 14.85
CA LYS A 180 -7.93 6.00 15.12
C LYS A 180 -7.18 4.92 14.37
N LYS A 181 -5.90 5.19 14.08
CA LYS A 181 -4.97 4.27 13.42
C LYS A 181 -4.25 3.41 14.46
N ASP A 182 -5.03 2.67 15.25
CA ASP A 182 -4.51 1.76 16.26
C ASP A 182 -5.12 0.36 16.12
N LYS A 183 -4.49 -0.63 16.78
CA LYS A 183 -4.88 -2.04 16.69
C LYS A 183 -6.33 -2.25 17.12
N ASP A 184 -6.74 -1.62 18.22
CA ASP A 184 -8.06 -1.80 18.79
C ASP A 184 -9.16 -1.27 17.89
N SER A 185 -8.99 -0.06 17.36
CA SER A 185 -9.95 0.57 16.45
C SER A 185 -10.13 -0.23 15.16
N ILE A 186 -9.05 -0.83 14.64
CA ILE A 186 -9.10 -1.68 13.45
C ILE A 186 -9.85 -2.99 13.74
N LEU A 187 -9.54 -3.64 14.86
CA LEU A 187 -10.22 -4.88 15.25
C LEU A 187 -11.70 -4.64 15.56
N ASP A 188 -12.03 -3.57 16.27
CA ASP A 188 -13.42 -3.22 16.58
C ASP A 188 -14.23 -2.96 15.32
N ALA A 189 -13.64 -2.26 14.35
CA ALA A 189 -14.27 -2.05 13.05
C ALA A 189 -14.43 -3.35 12.24
N LEU A 190 -13.45 -4.25 12.27
CA LEU A 190 -13.55 -5.58 11.66
C LEU A 190 -14.68 -6.39 12.28
N LEU A 191 -14.77 -6.42 13.61
CA LEU A 191 -15.84 -7.12 14.33
C LEU A 191 -17.20 -6.52 14.01
N ALA A 192 -17.32 -5.18 14.01
CA ALA A 192 -18.57 -4.48 13.71
C ALA A 192 -19.05 -4.70 12.27
N LYS A 193 -18.13 -4.78 11.31
CA LYS A 193 -18.44 -5.08 9.90
C LYS A 193 -18.88 -6.52 9.70
N ASN A 194 -18.37 -7.44 10.53
CA ASN A 194 -18.56 -8.88 10.41
C ASN A 194 -19.33 -9.48 11.61
N LYS A 195 -20.30 -8.76 12.18
CA LYS A 195 -21.03 -9.17 13.39
C LYS A 195 -21.58 -10.59 13.33
N ALA A 196 -22.14 -10.99 12.18
CA ALA A 196 -22.71 -12.32 11.99
C ALA A 196 -21.70 -13.48 12.15
N LEU A 197 -20.39 -13.19 12.02
CA LEU A 197 -19.34 -14.20 12.15
C LEU A 197 -18.91 -14.44 13.60
N ASN A 198 -19.34 -13.59 14.55
CA ASN A 198 -18.98 -13.66 15.96
C ASN A 198 -17.47 -13.84 16.17
N LEU A 199 -16.67 -12.97 15.52
CA LEU A 199 -15.22 -13.03 15.60
C LEU A 199 -14.73 -12.79 17.03
N ASP A 200 -13.81 -13.63 17.50
CA ASP A 200 -13.19 -13.48 18.82
C ASP A 200 -11.96 -12.58 18.74
N LYS A 201 -12.11 -11.32 19.18
CA LYS A 201 -11.04 -10.31 19.19
C LYS A 201 -9.78 -10.78 19.93
N SER A 202 -9.91 -11.61 20.98
CA SER A 202 -8.77 -12.07 21.79
C SER A 202 -7.80 -12.93 21.00
N GLN A 203 -8.27 -13.55 19.92
CA GLN A 203 -7.52 -14.50 19.07
C GLN A 203 -6.84 -13.82 17.87
N LEU A 204 -7.02 -12.50 17.71
CA LEU A 204 -6.58 -11.71 16.57
C LEU A 204 -5.61 -10.62 17.00
N ASP A 205 -4.71 -10.23 16.11
CA ASP A 205 -3.83 -9.07 16.27
C ASP A 205 -3.65 -8.37 14.91
N VAL A 206 -3.07 -7.17 14.94
CA VAL A 206 -2.89 -6.28 13.79
C VAL A 206 -1.42 -5.88 13.67
N LYS A 207 -0.90 -5.88 12.45
CA LYS A 207 0.43 -5.38 12.10
C LYS A 207 0.39 -4.58 10.80
N ASP A 208 1.53 -4.02 10.41
CA ASP A 208 1.71 -3.31 9.15
C ASP A 208 0.66 -2.20 8.95
N ILE A 209 0.33 -1.48 10.03
CA ILE A 209 -0.69 -0.44 10.03
C ILE A 209 -0.19 0.76 9.22
N LYS A 210 -0.83 0.97 8.07
CA LYS A 210 -0.55 2.05 7.13
C LYS A 210 -1.74 3.01 7.07
N ASP A 211 -1.55 4.10 6.33
CA ASP A 211 -2.65 5.01 6.05
C ASP A 211 -3.64 4.31 5.11
N GLY A 212 -4.76 3.89 5.69
CA GLY A 212 -5.89 3.28 5.00
C GLY A 212 -5.86 1.76 4.84
N SER A 213 -4.87 1.08 5.43
CA SER A 213 -4.84 -0.38 5.46
C SER A 213 -4.05 -0.94 6.64
N ALA A 214 -4.33 -2.19 6.97
CA ALA A 214 -3.53 -2.97 7.92
C ALA A 214 -3.64 -4.46 7.63
N VAL A 215 -2.77 -5.26 8.25
CA VAL A 215 -2.84 -6.71 8.18
C VAL A 215 -3.41 -7.23 9.50
N VAL A 216 -4.56 -7.88 9.44
CA VAL A 216 -5.14 -8.59 10.59
C VAL A 216 -4.76 -10.06 10.50
N PHE A 217 -4.26 -10.63 11.57
CA PHE A 217 -3.78 -12.01 11.59
C PHE A 217 -4.24 -12.76 12.85
N ALA A 218 -4.36 -14.08 12.73
CA ALA A 218 -4.57 -14.94 13.88
C ALA A 218 -3.28 -15.01 14.70
N LYS A 219 -3.37 -14.82 16.03
CA LYS A 219 -2.22 -14.96 16.92
C LYS A 219 -1.65 -16.39 16.84
N ASN A 220 -0.36 -16.56 17.12
CA ASN A 220 0.29 -17.87 17.07
C ASN A 220 -0.35 -18.89 18.03
N ASP A 221 -0.81 -18.43 19.20
CA ASP A 221 -1.51 -19.21 20.22
C ASP A 221 -3.04 -19.29 19.99
N SER A 222 -3.54 -18.75 18.88
CA SER A 222 -4.97 -18.77 18.55
C SER A 222 -5.47 -20.21 18.46
N LYS A 223 -6.55 -20.52 19.18
CA LYS A 223 -7.23 -21.82 19.12
C LYS A 223 -8.37 -21.84 18.10
N LYS A 224 -8.81 -20.66 17.64
CA LYS A 224 -9.98 -20.52 16.77
C LYS A 224 -9.65 -20.22 15.31
N TYR A 225 -8.53 -19.53 15.05
CA TYR A 225 -8.25 -18.98 13.74
C TYR A 225 -6.84 -19.28 13.25
N ARG A 226 -6.68 -19.25 11.92
CA ARG A 226 -5.38 -19.29 11.23
C ARG A 226 -5.36 -18.27 10.08
N GLY A 227 -4.15 -17.94 9.63
CA GLY A 227 -3.94 -17.06 8.48
C GLY A 227 -4.00 -15.56 8.81
N GLN A 228 -3.97 -14.75 7.75
CA GLN A 228 -4.00 -13.29 7.83
C GLN A 228 -4.71 -12.68 6.62
N ILE A 229 -5.31 -11.51 6.80
CA ILE A 229 -6.07 -10.76 5.78
C ILE A 229 -5.57 -9.32 5.70
N LEU A 230 -5.67 -8.73 4.51
CA LEU A 230 -5.45 -7.30 4.31
C LEU A 230 -6.79 -6.58 4.47
N VAL A 231 -6.89 -5.69 5.45
CA VAL A 231 -8.08 -4.86 5.65
C VAL A 231 -7.83 -3.45 5.12
N SER A 232 -8.88 -2.82 4.61
CA SER A 232 -8.86 -1.40 4.23
C SER A 232 -9.81 -0.61 5.11
N PHE A 233 -9.42 0.62 5.43
CA PHE A 233 -10.20 1.54 6.25
C PHE A 233 -9.86 2.98 5.90
N THR A 234 -10.58 3.91 6.49
CA THR A 234 -10.33 5.34 6.36
C THR A 234 -10.41 6.00 7.72
N LEU A 235 -9.63 7.04 7.95
CA LEU A 235 -9.57 7.70 9.25
C LEU A 235 -10.62 8.81 9.33
N ASN A 236 -11.51 8.71 10.30
CA ASN A 236 -12.35 9.82 10.72
C ASN A 236 -11.50 10.74 11.60
N ALA A 237 -10.99 11.82 11.01
CA ALA A 237 -10.42 12.91 11.79
C ALA A 237 -11.57 13.57 12.59
N SER A 238 -11.88 13.03 13.77
CA SER A 238 -12.90 13.59 14.64
C SER A 238 -12.33 14.79 15.40
N ARG A 239 -12.94 15.95 15.12
CA ARG A 239 -13.18 17.10 16.01
C ARG A 239 -12.36 17.10 17.31
N THR A 240 -11.41 18.02 17.41
CA THR A 240 -11.19 18.67 18.70
C THR A 240 -12.52 19.31 19.13
N PRO A 241 -13.07 18.98 20.31
CA PRO A 241 -14.27 19.63 20.79
C PRO A 241 -13.87 21.02 21.28
N GLU A 242 -13.92 22.01 20.40
CA GLU A 242 -14.07 23.39 20.88
C GLU A 242 -15.56 23.62 21.13
N ASN A 243 -15.87 23.83 22.41
CA ASN A 243 -17.07 24.50 22.88
C ASN A 243 -17.42 25.65 21.94
N SER A 244 -18.61 25.62 21.34
CA SER A 244 -19.46 26.79 21.06
C SER A 244 -20.76 26.33 20.44
N GLY A 245 -21.86 26.88 20.96
CA GLY A 245 -23.22 26.47 20.64
C GLY A 245 -23.66 26.77 19.21
N GLY A 246 -24.74 26.09 18.83
CA GLY A 246 -25.74 26.56 17.88
C GLY A 246 -25.27 26.92 16.47
N GLU A 247 -25.20 25.94 15.58
CA GLU A 247 -25.52 26.15 14.16
C GLU A 247 -25.89 24.82 13.51
N ILE A 248 -26.91 24.82 12.64
CA ILE A 248 -27.30 23.64 11.85
C ILE A 248 -26.18 23.40 10.83
N THR A 249 -25.16 22.64 11.21
CA THR A 249 -24.04 22.35 10.32
C THR A 249 -24.52 21.38 9.24
N THR A 250 -24.52 21.81 7.99
CA THR A 250 -24.60 20.90 6.84
C THR A 250 -23.52 19.83 7.01
N GLU A 251 -23.94 18.56 7.05
CA GLU A 251 -23.02 17.48 7.39
C GLU A 251 -21.93 17.36 6.32
N LYS A 252 -20.65 17.51 6.72
CA LYS A 252 -19.51 17.33 5.81
C LYS A 252 -19.52 15.92 5.22
N ARG A 253 -19.41 15.82 3.89
CA ARG A 253 -19.38 14.55 3.17
C ARG A 253 -18.05 13.83 3.38
N SER A 254 -18.09 12.55 3.74
CA SER A 254 -16.89 11.73 3.90
C SER A 254 -16.30 11.40 2.52
N LEU A 255 -15.03 11.75 2.26
CA LEU A 255 -14.35 11.40 1.01
C LEU A 255 -14.34 9.88 0.75
N PRO A 256 -14.05 9.02 1.75
CA PRO A 256 -14.17 7.57 1.63
C PRO A 256 -15.55 7.05 1.20
N ALA A 257 -16.62 7.63 1.74
CA ALA A 257 -17.99 7.21 1.42
C ALA A 257 -18.44 7.78 0.06
N LEU A 258 -17.92 8.95 -0.29
CA LEU A 258 -18.26 9.67 -1.50
C LEU A 258 -17.55 9.11 -2.75
N ILE A 259 -16.28 8.74 -2.61
CA ILE A 259 -15.40 8.34 -3.72
C ILE A 259 -15.18 6.84 -3.69
N SER A 260 -15.77 6.12 -4.66
CA SER A 260 -15.62 4.68 -4.82
C SER A 260 -14.16 4.27 -5.07
N ASN A 261 -13.85 2.98 -4.86
CA ASN A 261 -12.51 2.44 -5.13
C ASN A 261 -12.06 2.68 -6.57
N GLN A 262 -12.96 2.53 -7.56
CA GLN A 262 -12.68 2.84 -8.96
C GLN A 262 -12.42 4.34 -9.17
N GLY A 263 -13.12 5.20 -8.42
CA GLY A 263 -12.90 6.64 -8.39
C GLY A 263 -11.55 7.04 -7.80
N GLN A 264 -10.93 6.19 -6.99
CA GLN A 264 -9.59 6.40 -6.41
C GLN A 264 -8.45 6.00 -7.37
N GLN A 265 -8.76 5.35 -8.50
CA GLN A 265 -7.81 4.97 -9.54
C GLN A 265 -7.76 6.03 -10.64
N LEU A 266 -6.83 6.97 -10.52
CA LEU A 266 -6.79 8.17 -11.34
C LEU A 266 -6.30 7.92 -12.77
N GLY A 267 -5.61 6.80 -12.99
CA GLY A 267 -4.98 6.48 -14.28
C GLY A 267 -3.70 7.28 -14.47
N GLU A 268 -3.42 7.70 -15.70
CA GLU A 268 -2.20 8.44 -16.03
C GLU A 268 -2.32 9.93 -15.67
N ILE A 269 -1.29 10.44 -14.99
CA ILE A 269 -1.13 11.85 -14.65
C ILE A 269 0.20 12.37 -15.16
N LYS A 270 0.26 13.67 -15.49
CA LYS A 270 1.44 14.27 -16.12
C LYS A 270 2.61 14.48 -15.16
N LYS A 271 2.33 14.75 -13.89
CA LYS A 271 3.34 15.12 -12.90
C LYS A 271 2.99 14.59 -11.51
N LYS A 272 4.02 14.36 -10.72
CA LYS A 272 3.93 13.92 -9.31
C LYS A 272 3.83 15.12 -8.37
N ASP A 273 2.83 15.96 -8.58
CA ASP A 273 2.55 17.12 -7.75
C ASP A 273 1.09 17.14 -7.27
N LYS A 274 0.83 17.95 -6.24
CA LYS A 274 -0.49 18.03 -5.59
C LYS A 274 -1.59 18.37 -6.59
N ASP A 275 -1.34 19.35 -7.46
CA ASP A 275 -2.34 19.86 -8.40
C ASP A 275 -2.73 18.82 -9.44
N SER A 276 -1.74 18.17 -10.04
CA SER A 276 -1.94 17.11 -11.04
C SER A 276 -2.75 15.94 -10.48
N ILE A 277 -2.52 15.58 -9.21
CA ILE A 277 -3.25 14.50 -8.52
C ILE A 277 -4.69 14.91 -8.27
N LEU A 278 -4.93 16.12 -7.75
CA LEU A 278 -6.28 16.62 -7.50
C LEU A 278 -7.07 16.78 -8.80
N ASP A 279 -6.46 17.31 -9.85
CA ASP A 279 -7.11 17.47 -11.16
C ASP A 279 -7.53 16.12 -11.74
N ALA A 280 -6.68 15.10 -11.63
CA ALA A 280 -7.01 13.76 -12.06
C ALA A 280 -8.12 13.13 -11.20
N LEU A 281 -8.12 13.36 -9.87
CA LEU A 281 -9.21 12.92 -8.99
C LEU A 281 -10.56 13.56 -9.38
N LEU A 282 -10.57 14.87 -9.62
CA LEU A 282 -11.76 15.60 -10.07
C LEU A 282 -12.24 15.09 -11.44
N ALA A 283 -11.32 14.90 -12.38
CA ALA A 283 -11.64 14.41 -13.71
C ALA A 283 -12.21 12.98 -13.72
N LYS A 284 -11.69 12.11 -12.84
CA LYS A 284 -12.19 10.73 -12.67
C LYS A 284 -13.58 10.70 -12.02
N ASN A 285 -13.86 11.66 -11.14
CA ASN A 285 -15.06 11.71 -10.32
C ASN A 285 -15.98 12.91 -10.65
N LYS A 286 -16.06 13.29 -11.93
CA LYS A 286 -16.81 14.47 -12.38
C LYS A 286 -18.25 14.53 -11.84
N ALA A 287 -18.94 13.40 -11.80
CA ALA A 287 -20.33 13.32 -11.32
C ALA A 287 -20.50 13.71 -9.83
N LEU A 288 -19.42 13.67 -9.03
CA LEU A 288 -19.45 14.00 -7.61
C LEU A 288 -19.30 15.51 -7.34
N ASN A 289 -18.94 16.30 -8.36
CA ASN A 289 -18.67 17.74 -8.27
C ASN A 289 -17.77 18.06 -7.07
N LEU A 290 -16.59 17.43 -7.03
CA LEU A 290 -15.62 17.63 -5.96
C LEU A 290 -15.05 19.06 -6.01
N ASP A 291 -14.98 19.71 -4.86
CA ASP A 291 -14.41 21.04 -4.73
C ASP A 291 -12.91 20.94 -4.39
N LYS A 292 -12.05 21.19 -5.39
CA LYS A 292 -10.59 21.15 -5.25
C LYS A 292 -10.07 22.05 -4.13
N SER A 293 -10.71 23.19 -3.88
CA SER A 293 -10.26 24.15 -2.86
C SER A 293 -10.30 23.57 -1.43
N GLN A 294 -11.11 22.54 -1.23
CA GLN A 294 -11.39 21.89 0.05
C GLN A 294 -10.50 20.66 0.30
N LEU A 295 -9.65 20.29 -0.66
CA LEU A 295 -8.84 19.08 -0.65
C LEU A 295 -7.35 19.43 -0.67
N ASP A 296 -6.53 18.57 -0.08
CA ASP A 296 -5.08 18.63 -0.18
C ASP A 296 -4.49 17.22 -0.30
N VAL A 297 -3.20 17.12 -0.62
CA VAL A 297 -2.49 15.88 -0.91
C VAL A 297 -1.22 15.79 -0.07
N LYS A 298 -0.98 14.62 0.51
CA LYS A 298 0.25 14.28 1.25
C LYS A 298 0.77 12.90 0.82
N ASP A 299 1.94 12.55 1.34
CA ASP A 299 2.56 11.23 1.14
C ASP A 299 2.68 10.84 -0.34
N ILE A 300 3.05 11.81 -1.19
CA ILE A 300 3.14 11.62 -2.64
C ILE A 300 4.33 10.68 -2.93
N LYS A 301 4.00 9.47 -3.35
CA LYS A 301 4.93 8.41 -3.74
C LYS A 301 4.77 8.13 -5.22
N ASP A 302 5.66 7.30 -5.74
CA ASP A 302 5.62 6.98 -7.16
C ASP A 302 4.39 6.12 -7.44
N GLY A 303 3.38 6.79 -8.01
CA GLY A 303 2.10 6.24 -8.39
C GLY A 303 1.02 6.24 -7.29
N SER A 304 1.26 6.82 -6.12
CA SER A 304 0.17 7.01 -5.15
C SER A 304 0.32 8.26 -4.34
N ALA A 305 -0.80 8.72 -3.78
CA ALA A 305 -0.81 9.77 -2.79
C ALA A 305 -2.02 9.64 -1.87
N VAL A 306 -1.98 10.33 -0.74
CA VAL A 306 -3.13 10.44 0.15
C VAL A 306 -3.81 11.77 -0.14
N VAL A 307 -5.06 11.73 -0.60
CA VAL A 307 -5.91 12.92 -0.74
C VAL A 307 -6.76 13.03 0.51
N PHE A 308 -6.79 14.21 1.13
CA PHE A 308 -7.51 14.45 2.37
C PHE A 308 -8.28 15.76 2.32
N ALA A 309 -9.36 15.84 3.11
CA ALA A 309 -10.06 17.10 3.32
C ALA A 309 -9.20 18.04 4.16
N LYS A 310 -9.04 19.29 3.75
CA LYS A 310 -8.34 20.30 4.55
C LYS A 310 -9.00 20.47 5.93
N ASN A 311 -8.23 20.87 6.93
CA ASN A 311 -8.74 21.04 8.29
C ASN A 311 -9.90 22.05 8.37
N ASP A 312 -9.82 23.12 7.57
CA ASP A 312 -10.82 24.17 7.43
C ASP A 312 -11.93 23.83 6.42
N SER A 313 -11.92 22.61 5.85
CA SER A 313 -12.91 22.23 4.83
C SER A 313 -14.32 22.29 5.39
N LYS A 314 -15.22 23.01 4.72
CA LYS A 314 -16.65 23.06 5.06
C LYS A 314 -17.45 21.96 4.38
N LYS A 315 -16.90 21.30 3.35
CA LYS A 315 -17.61 20.32 2.51
C LYS A 315 -17.25 18.87 2.79
N TYR A 316 -16.02 18.60 3.19
CA TYR A 316 -15.49 17.24 3.24
C TYR A 316 -14.84 16.88 4.57
N ARG A 317 -14.77 15.58 4.84
CA ARG A 317 -13.97 15.00 5.93
C ARG A 317 -13.26 13.73 5.47
N GLY A 318 -12.22 13.35 6.20
CA GLY A 318 -11.48 12.10 5.97
C GLY A 318 -10.40 12.19 4.88
N GLN A 319 -9.81 11.04 4.56
CA GLN A 319 -8.77 10.90 3.54
C GLN A 319 -8.92 9.58 2.78
N ILE A 320 -8.45 9.56 1.54
CA ILE A 320 -8.43 8.40 0.64
C ILE A 320 -7.01 8.20 0.10
N LEU A 321 -6.65 6.95 -0.16
CA LEU A 321 -5.42 6.61 -0.89
C LEU A 321 -5.77 6.53 -2.38
N VAL A 322 -5.16 7.38 -3.20
CA VAL A 322 -5.34 7.38 -4.64
C VAL A 322 -4.15 6.75 -5.34
N SER A 323 -4.40 6.10 -6.47
CA SER A 323 -3.37 5.50 -7.33
C SER A 323 -3.34 6.15 -8.71
N PHE A 324 -2.15 6.27 -9.27
CA PHE A 324 -1.90 6.86 -10.59
C PHE A 324 -0.63 6.28 -11.23
N THR A 325 -0.46 6.52 -12.53
CA THR A 325 0.79 6.30 -13.27
C THR A 325 1.30 7.64 -13.80
N LEU A 326 2.62 7.81 -13.92
CA LEU A 326 3.19 9.03 -14.49
C LEU A 326 3.31 8.88 -16.01
N ASN A 327 2.91 9.91 -16.73
CA ASN A 327 3.21 10.02 -18.15
C ASN A 327 4.66 10.47 -18.30
N ALA A 328 5.52 9.60 -18.83
CA ALA A 328 6.90 9.96 -19.15
C ALA A 328 6.87 10.86 -20.39
N SER A 329 7.06 12.16 -20.20
CA SER A 329 7.38 13.10 -21.29
C SER A 329 8.89 13.21 -21.43
#